data_AF-A0A9J7ARR2-F1
#
_entry.id   AF-A0A9J7ARR2-F1
#
_cell.length_a   1.000
_cell.length_b   1.000
_cell.length_c   1.000
_cell.angle_alpha   90.00
_cell.angle_beta   90.00
_cell.angle_gamma   90.00
#
_symmetry.space_group_name_H-M   'P 1'
#
loop_
_entity.id
_entity.type
_entity.pdbx_description
1 polymer ?
#
loop_
_entity_poly.entity_id
_entity_poly.type
_entity_poly.pdbx_seq_one_letter_code
_entity_poly.pdbx_strand_id
1 'polypeptide(L)' 'MIEIYIECWASPDGIRYPWSIWQDGRQVDSSHATSLYENPDEAEEAARKYCNDVLKTSPSNVVRL' A
#
# COMPACT_ATOMS: atom_id res chain seq x y z
N MET A 1 -6.61 8.91 -11.37
CA MET A 1 -7.18 8.49 -10.07
C MET A 1 -6.15 7.67 -9.31
N ILE A 2 -5.96 7.87 -7.99
CA ILE A 2 -5.00 7.07 -7.20
C ILE A 2 -5.72 6.00 -6.39
N GLU A 3 -5.23 4.77 -6.45
CA GLU A 3 -5.77 3.60 -5.79
C GLU A 3 -4.67 2.95 -4.95
N ILE A 4 -5.00 2.63 -3.69
CA ILE A 4 -4.12 1.89 -2.79
C ILE A 4 -4.62 0.45 -2.71
N TYR A 5 -3.72 -0.50 -2.86
CA TYR A 5 -3.98 -1.92 -2.61
C TYR A 5 -3.14 -2.36 -1.42
N ILE A 6 -3.80 -2.88 -0.39
CA ILE A 6 -3.15 -3.53 0.74
C ILE A 6 -3.25 -5.02 0.51
N GLU A 7 -2.11 -5.66 0.29
CA GLU A 7 -2.04 -7.07 -0.06
C GLU A 7 -1.81 -7.91 1.21
N CYS A 8 -2.35 -9.13 1.25
CA CYS A 8 -2.05 -10.09 2.30
C CYS A 8 -1.06 -11.15 1.81
N TRP A 9 0.18 -11.10 2.30
CA TRP A 9 1.25 -12.03 1.95
C TRP A 9 1.48 -13.02 3.07
N ALA A 10 1.04 -14.26 2.88
CA ALA A 10 1.33 -15.35 3.80
C ALA A 10 2.68 -15.98 3.47
N SER A 11 3.56 -16.06 4.46
CA SER A 11 4.89 -16.67 4.37
C SER A 11 5.17 -17.56 5.58
N PRO A 12 6.19 -18.44 5.54
CA PRO A 12 6.55 -19.28 6.70
C PRO A 12 6.86 -18.47 7.97
N ASP A 13 7.36 -17.24 7.80
CA ASP A 13 7.68 -16.30 8.88
C ASP A 13 6.47 -15.53 9.41
N GLY A 14 5.28 -15.73 8.82
CA GLY A 14 4.03 -15.09 9.22
C GLY A 14 3.32 -14.37 8.08
N ILE A 15 2.29 -13.61 8.43
CA ILE A 15 1.52 -12.79 7.50
C ILE A 15 2.12 -11.38 7.47
N ARG A 16 2.35 -10.87 6.27
CA ARG A 16 2.81 -9.50 6.02
C ARG A 16 1.85 -8.78 5.10
N TYR A 17 1.75 -7.47 5.26
CA TYR A 17 0.83 -6.63 4.52
C TYR A 17 1.57 -5.54 3.75
N PRO A 18 2.15 -5.83 2.58
CA PRO A 18 2.68 -4.78 1.73
C PRO A 18 1.54 -3.97 1.10
N TRP A 19 1.85 -2.73 0.74
CA TRP A 19 0.95 -1.87 -0.02
C TRP A 19 1.50 -1.59 -1.41
N SER A 20 0.60 -1.39 -2.38
CA SER A 20 0.87 -0.99 -3.75
C SER A 20 0.01 0.19 -4.13
N ILE A 21 0.61 1.21 -4.76
CA ILE A 21 -0.08 2.42 -5.20
C ILE A 21 -0.17 2.41 -6.71
N TRP A 22 -1.38 2.58 -7.22
CA TRP A 22 -1.70 2.61 -8.64
C TRP A 22 -2.30 3.96 -9.01
N GLN A 23 -1.93 4.47 -10.17
CA GLN A 23 -2.47 5.69 -10.73
C GLN A 23 -2.86 5.43 -12.18
N ASP A 24 -4.15 5.60 -12.47
CA ASP A 24 -4.70 5.49 -13.84
C ASP A 24 -4.31 4.16 -14.53
N GLY A 25 -4.41 3.05 -13.78
CA GLY A 25 -4.13 1.70 -14.25
C GLY A 25 -2.65 1.31 -14.30
N ARG A 26 -1.74 2.17 -13.80
CA ARG A 26 -0.30 1.88 -13.72
C ARG A 26 0.18 1.90 -12.27
N GLN A 27 0.94 0.89 -11.87
CA GLN A 27 1.62 0.89 -10.58
C GLN A 27 2.68 2.00 -10.54
N VAL A 28 2.58 2.87 -9.55
CA VAL A 28 3.48 4.01 -9.33
C VAL A 28 4.54 3.66 -8.30
N ASP A 29 4.14 3.00 -7.21
CA ASP A 29 5.03 2.67 -6.10
C ASP A 29 4.50 1.46 -5.30
N SER A 30 5.33 0.90 -4.42
CA SER A 30 5.00 -0.24 -3.58
C SER A 30 5.96 -0.41 -2.42
N SER A 31 5.47 -0.94 -1.30
CA SER A 31 6.27 -1.22 -0.12
C SER A 31 6.98 -2.57 -0.13
N HIS A 32 6.74 -3.43 -1.14
CA HIS A 32 7.24 -4.81 -1.18
C HIS A 32 8.75 -4.94 -0.91
N ALA A 33 9.54 -3.97 -1.37
CA ALA A 33 11.00 -3.98 -1.23
C ALA A 33 11.51 -3.14 -0.04
N THR A 34 10.67 -2.32 0.58
CA THR A 34 11.10 -1.30 1.57
C THR A 34 10.55 -1.57 2.97
N SER A 35 9.29 -2.01 3.08
CA SER A 35 8.62 -2.20 4.36
C SER A 35 7.49 -3.21 4.27
N LEU A 36 7.55 -4.21 5.14
CA LEU A 36 6.54 -5.26 5.28
C LEU A 36 5.87 -5.14 6.65
N TYR A 37 4.62 -4.72 6.65
CA TYR A 37 3.83 -4.46 7.86
C TYR A 37 3.23 -5.76 8.39
N GLU A 38 3.03 -5.86 9.71
CA GLU A 38 2.38 -7.03 10.34
C GLU A 38 0.86 -6.82 10.50
N ASN A 39 0.39 -5.60 10.29
CA ASN A 39 -1.00 -5.20 10.39
C ASN A 39 -1.45 -4.47 9.11
N PRO A 40 -2.61 -4.82 8.52
CA PRO A 40 -3.15 -4.13 7.36
C PRO A 40 -3.50 -2.66 7.61
N ASP A 41 -3.88 -2.29 8.83
CA ASP A 41 -4.19 -0.90 9.17
C ASP A 41 -2.93 -0.02 9.17
N GLU A 42 -1.80 -0.54 9.65
CA GLU A 42 -0.51 0.15 9.57
C GLU A 42 -0.03 0.32 8.12
N ALA A 43 -0.22 -0.72 7.29
CA ALA A 43 0.08 -0.64 5.86
C ALA A 43 -0.75 0.43 5.16
N GLU A 44 -2.04 0.52 5.49
CA GLU A 44 -2.94 1.53 4.95
C GLU A 44 -2.56 2.95 5.37
N GLU A 45 -2.28 3.18 6.64
CA GLU A 45 -1.82 4.49 7.13
C GLU A 45 -0.52 4.91 6.45
N ALA A 46 0.43 3.99 6.31
CA ALA A 46 1.69 4.25 5.62
C ALA A 46 1.48 4.59 4.13
N ALA A 47 0.63 3.83 3.42
CA ALA A 47 0.31 4.11 2.03
C ALA A 47 -0.38 5.46 1.84
N ARG A 48 -1.35 5.80 2.71
CA ARG A 48 -2.02 7.11 2.71
C ARG A 48 -1.03 8.24 2.95
N LYS A 49 -0.11 8.06 3.89
CA LYS A 49 0.95 9.03 4.18
C LYS A 49 1.87 9.19 2.98
N TYR A 50 2.28 8.12 2.32
CA TYR A 50 3.09 8.18 1.10
C TYR A 50 2.37 8.95 -0.01
N CYS A 51 1.10 8.67 -0.26
CA CYS A 51 0.29 9.41 -1.24
C CYS A 51 0.27 10.92 -0.94
N ASN A 52 0.07 11.29 0.32
CA ASN A 52 0.01 12.70 0.71
C ASN A 52 1.38 13.38 0.65
N ASP A 53 2.44 12.72 1.13
CA ASP A 53 3.76 13.32 1.30
C ASP A 53 4.58 13.29 0.00
N VAL A 54 4.52 12.20 -0.76
CA VAL A 54 5.29 11.99 -1.98
C VAL A 54 4.50 12.37 -3.23
N LEU A 55 3.30 11.81 -3.39
CA LEU A 55 2.48 12.04 -4.59
C LEU A 55 1.65 13.34 -4.51
N LYS A 56 1.70 14.03 -3.36
CA LYS A 56 0.96 15.28 -3.05
C LYS A 56 -0.53 15.17 -3.41
N THR A 57 -1.08 13.97 -3.32
CA THR A 57 -2.42 13.64 -3.79
C THR A 57 -3.10 12.69 -2.82
N SER A 58 -4.39 12.90 -2.56
CA SER A 58 -5.16 11.99 -1.73
C SER A 58 -5.56 10.73 -2.51
N PRO A 59 -5.39 9.53 -1.94
CA PRO A 59 -5.90 8.32 -2.56
C PRO A 59 -7.42 8.40 -2.70
N SER A 60 -7.92 8.01 -3.86
CA SER A 60 -9.36 7.99 -4.16
C SER A 60 -10.03 6.73 -3.65
N ASN A 61 -9.29 5.62 -3.61
CA ASN A 61 -9.79 4.34 -3.13
C ASN A 61 -8.71 3.56 -2.39
N VAL A 62 -9.13 2.73 -1.43
CA VAL A 62 -8.27 1.78 -0.73
C VAL A 62 -8.93 0.41 -0.80
N VAL A 63 -8.21 -0.57 -1.33
CA VAL A 63 -8.67 -1.94 -1.51
C VAL A 63 -7.79 -2.85 -0.65
N ARG A 64 -8.40 -3.73 0.13
CA ARG A 64 -7.69 -4.75 0.93
C ARG A 64 -7.93 -6.11 0.27
N LEU A 65 -6.85 -6.81 -0.08
CA LEU A 65 -6.83 -8.06 -0.86
C LEU A 65 -6.39 -9.26 -0.02
#